data_AF-A0A7V1SA30-F1
#
_entry.id   AF-A0A7V1SA30-F1
#
_cell.length_a   1.000
_cell.length_b   1.000
_cell.length_c   1.000
_cell.angle_alpha   90.00
_cell.angle_beta   90.00
_cell.angle_gamma   90.00
#
_symmetry.space_group_name_H-M   'P 1'
#
loop_
_entity.id
_entity.type
_entity.pdbx_description
1 polymer ?
#
loop_
_entity_poly.entity_id
_entity_poly.type
_entity_poly.pdbx_seq_one_letter_code
_entity_poly.pdbx_strand_id
1 'polypeptide(L)'
;MNKVISAFNAQYAGRLTPHGQRLVNAGIFTEAQMRALGAVIQPIPLVPDSNPNPFQNRFTADYRLSRPVKIYKENWVLEPSLSIFNVFNNAPKGVYAGLDGTFGSLNFPYTTASDKAALDEVRGLVFRRRQVQFGIRFTF
;
A
#
# COMPACT_ATOMS: atom_id res chain seq x y z
N MET A 1 -7.22 6.96 -10.49
CA MET A 1 -7.84 7.34 -9.21
C MET A 1 -8.72 8.57 -9.36
N ASN A 2 -8.17 9.75 -9.69
CA ASN A 2 -8.96 11.00 -9.80
C ASN A 2 -10.21 10.89 -10.67
N LYS A 3 -10.17 10.17 -11.81
CA LYS A 3 -11.37 9.90 -12.63
C LYS A 3 -12.52 9.25 -11.85
N VAL A 4 -12.21 8.30 -10.96
CA VAL A 4 -13.20 7.59 -10.13
C VAL A 4 -13.74 8.51 -9.05
N ILE A 5 -12.87 9.29 -8.39
CA ILE A 5 -13.26 10.28 -7.39
C ILE A 5 -14.17 11.34 -8.02
N SER A 6 -13.82 11.86 -9.19
CA SER A 6 -14.64 12.82 -9.94
C SER A 6 -16.00 12.25 -10.31
N ALA A 7 -16.07 11.00 -10.77
CA ALA A 7 -17.33 10.33 -11.07
C ALA A 7 -18.21 10.16 -9.83
N PHE A 8 -17.62 9.75 -8.70
CA PHE A 8 -18.33 9.65 -7.42
C PHE A 8 -18.88 11.01 -6.98
N ASN A 9 -18.04 12.05 -6.98
CA ASN A 9 -18.46 13.40 -6.58
C ASN A 9 -19.58 13.93 -7.49
N ALA A 10 -19.50 13.69 -8.80
CA ALA A 10 -20.54 14.08 -9.73
C ALA A 10 -21.86 13.33 -9.51
N GLN A 11 -21.80 12.05 -9.15
CA GLN A 11 -23.00 11.21 -9.01
C GLN A 11 -23.63 11.29 -7.61
N TYR A 12 -22.87 11.53 -6.55
CA TYR A 12 -23.35 11.36 -5.17
C TYR A 12 -23.14 12.56 -4.27
N ALA A 13 -22.09 13.36 -4.47
CA ALA A 13 -21.81 14.47 -3.54
C ALA A 13 -22.97 15.48 -3.53
N GLY A 14 -23.30 15.99 -2.35
CA GLY A 14 -24.41 16.90 -2.15
C GLY A 14 -25.80 16.26 -2.22
N ARG A 15 -25.93 14.95 -2.49
CA ARG A 15 -27.22 14.24 -2.30
C ARG A 15 -27.43 13.90 -0.84
N LEU A 16 -28.69 13.78 -0.42
CA LEU A 16 -29.00 13.28 0.91
C LEU A 16 -28.42 11.86 1.09
N THR A 17 -27.90 11.60 2.29
CA THR A 17 -27.55 10.24 2.68
C THR A 17 -28.79 9.34 2.67
N PRO A 18 -28.66 8.01 2.52
CA PRO A 18 -29.81 7.10 2.60
C PRO A 18 -30.62 7.25 3.91
N HIS A 19 -29.96 7.59 5.01
CA HIS A 19 -30.61 7.87 6.29
C HIS A 19 -31.34 9.22 6.27
N GLY A 20 -30.74 10.25 5.70
CA GLY A 20 -31.39 11.54 5.51
C GLY A 20 -32.65 11.44 4.64
N GLN A 21 -32.58 10.65 3.56
CA GLN A 21 -33.74 10.42 2.70
C GLN A 21 -34.88 9.72 3.44
N ARG A 22 -34.59 8.76 4.32
CA ARG A 22 -35.62 8.07 5.12
C ARG A 22 -36.36 9.03 6.06
N LEU A 23 -35.63 9.97 6.67
CA LEU A 23 -36.23 10.96 7.58
C LEU A 23 -37.10 11.98 6.83
N VAL A 24 -36.72 12.34 5.60
CA VAL A 24 -37.56 13.14 4.70
C VAL A 24 -38.82 12.36 4.29
N ASN A 25 -38.66 11.10 3.89
CA ASN A 25 -39.77 10.23 3.49
C ASN A 25 -40.75 9.97 4.66
N ALA A 26 -40.26 9.96 5.90
CA ALA A 26 -41.09 9.82 7.10
C ALA A 26 -41.82 11.11 7.49
N GLY A 27 -41.62 12.22 6.77
CA GLY A 27 -42.24 13.52 7.07
C GLY A 27 -41.69 14.21 8.32
N ILE A 28 -40.56 13.73 8.87
CA ILE A 28 -39.96 14.28 10.11
C ILE A 28 -39.18 15.56 9.80
N PHE A 29 -38.48 15.60 8.66
CA PHE A 29 -37.71 16.75 8.21
C PHE A 29 -37.98 17.05 6.73
N THR A 30 -37.78 18.29 6.33
CA THR A 30 -37.69 18.66 4.92
C THR A 30 -36.29 18.39 4.38
N GLU A 31 -36.15 18.26 3.06
CA GLU A 31 -34.83 18.13 2.43
C GLU A 31 -33.91 19.31 2.76
N ALA A 32 -34.45 20.54 2.81
CA ALA A 32 -33.69 21.73 3.17
C ALA A 32 -33.16 21.67 4.61
N GLN A 33 -33.97 21.18 5.56
CA GLN A 33 -33.53 20.98 6.95
C GLN A 33 -32.44 19.91 7.04
N MET A 34 -32.58 18.80 6.32
CA MET A 34 -31.55 17.74 6.31
C MET A 34 -30.24 18.19 5.68
N ARG A 35 -30.30 19.02 4.63
CA ARG A 35 -29.13 19.67 4.04
C ARG A 35 -28.45 20.60 5.04
N ALA A 36 -29.21 21.42 5.76
CA ALA A 36 -28.70 22.33 6.78
C ALA A 36 -28.03 21.57 7.96
N LEU A 37 -28.54 20.39 8.30
CA LEU A 37 -27.97 19.50 9.32
C LEU A 37 -26.73 18.72 8.83
N GLY A 38 -26.33 18.88 7.57
CA GLY A 38 -25.18 18.19 7.01
C GLY A 38 -25.44 16.72 6.66
N ALA A 39 -26.70 16.28 6.58
CA ALA A 39 -27.07 14.91 6.20
C ALA A 39 -26.93 14.63 4.70
N VAL A 40 -25.93 15.25 4.07
CA VAL A 40 -25.54 15.11 2.67
C VAL A 40 -24.24 14.33 2.57
N ILE A 41 -24.10 13.61 1.47
CA ILE A 41 -22.84 12.93 1.13
C ILE A 41 -21.78 14.00 0.86
N GLN A 42 -20.71 13.98 1.63
CA GLN A 42 -19.60 14.92 1.48
C GLN A 42 -18.77 14.59 0.24
N PRO A 43 -18.24 15.59 -0.48
CA PRO A 43 -17.34 15.36 -1.58
C PRO A 43 -16.01 14.78 -1.08
N ILE A 44 -15.44 13.86 -1.85
CA ILE A 44 -14.09 13.31 -1.58
C ILE A 44 -13.06 14.25 -2.24
N PRO A 45 -12.07 14.77 -1.50
CA PRO A 45 -10.99 15.58 -2.09
C PRO A 45 -10.21 14.81 -3.15
N LEU A 46 -9.86 15.48 -4.25
CA LEU A 46 -9.03 14.88 -5.29
C LEU A 46 -7.61 14.61 -4.78
N VAL A 47 -6.97 13.60 -5.35
CA VAL A 47 -5.57 13.30 -5.10
C VAL A 47 -4.71 14.33 -5.83
N PRO A 48 -3.84 15.08 -5.13
CA PRO A 48 -2.93 16.02 -5.77
C PRO A 48 -1.99 15.31 -6.76
N ASP A 49 -1.85 15.86 -7.97
CA ASP A 49 -1.02 15.27 -9.02
C ASP A 49 0.49 15.32 -8.70
N SER A 50 0.89 16.17 -7.74
CA SER A 50 2.26 16.27 -7.22
C SER A 50 2.63 15.17 -6.22
N ASN A 51 1.68 14.31 -5.85
CA ASN A 51 1.93 13.26 -4.88
C ASN A 51 2.90 12.22 -5.45
N PRO A 52 3.88 11.74 -4.65
CA PRO A 52 4.75 10.64 -5.03
C PRO A 52 3.97 9.41 -5.51
N ASN A 53 4.58 8.61 -6.38
CA ASN A 53 3.91 7.43 -6.92
C ASN A 53 3.48 6.47 -5.77
N PRO A 54 2.18 6.17 -5.63
CA PRO A 54 1.67 5.25 -4.62
C PRO A 54 2.08 3.80 -4.91
N PHE A 55 2.29 3.47 -6.18
CA PHE A 55 2.65 2.14 -6.65
C PHE A 55 4.14 2.06 -6.86
N GLN A 56 4.68 0.89 -6.54
CA GLN A 56 6.12 0.68 -6.57
C GLN A 56 6.45 -0.57 -7.32
N ASN A 57 7.55 -0.50 -8.05
CA ASN A 57 8.07 -1.64 -8.76
C ASN A 57 8.76 -2.57 -7.76
N ARG A 58 8.13 -3.72 -7.49
CA ARG A 58 8.69 -4.77 -6.65
C ARG A 58 9.51 -5.68 -7.54
N PHE A 59 10.82 -5.67 -7.33
CA PHE A 59 11.72 -6.55 -8.05
C PHE A 59 12.67 -7.22 -7.07
N THR A 60 12.51 -8.53 -6.89
CA THR A 60 13.38 -9.35 -6.07
C THR A 60 13.95 -10.46 -6.91
N ALA A 61 15.27 -10.62 -6.84
CA ALA A 61 15.96 -11.77 -7.41
C ALA A 61 16.61 -12.54 -6.27
N ASP A 62 16.37 -13.84 -6.24
CA ASP A 62 16.94 -14.73 -5.25
C ASP A 62 17.94 -15.65 -5.94
N TYR A 63 19.05 -15.94 -5.26
CA TYR A 63 20.10 -16.78 -5.79
C TYR A 63 20.48 -17.86 -4.79
N ARG A 64 20.71 -19.07 -5.29
CA ARG A 64 21.25 -20.18 -4.50
C ARG A 64 22.35 -20.86 -5.27
N LEU A 65 23.49 -21.03 -4.60
CA LEU A 65 24.62 -21.82 -5.07
C LEU A 65 24.80 -23.00 -4.12
N SER A 66 24.79 -24.21 -4.65
CA SER A 66 25.17 -25.41 -3.91
C SER A 66 26.08 -26.28 -4.77
N ARG A 67 26.93 -27.05 -4.10
CA ARG A 67 27.85 -27.98 -4.78
C ARG A 67 27.97 -29.27 -3.97
N PRO A 68 27.44 -30.40 -4.45
CA PRO A 68 27.63 -31.68 -3.79
C PRO A 68 29.09 -32.15 -3.92
N VAL A 69 29.63 -32.66 -2.83
CA VAL A 69 30.97 -33.23 -2.73
C VAL A 69 30.86 -34.64 -2.18
N LYS A 70 31.35 -35.63 -2.94
CA LYS A 70 31.46 -37.01 -2.46
C LYS A 70 32.63 -37.10 -1.49
N ILE A 71 32.41 -37.59 -0.27
CA ILE A 71 33.47 -37.67 0.76
C ILE A 71 33.96 -39.11 0.97
N TYR A 72 33.05 -40.09 0.98
CA TYR A 72 33.42 -41.48 1.29
C TYR A 72 32.53 -42.49 0.55
N LYS A 73 33.16 -43.35 -0.26
CA LYS A 73 32.48 -44.23 -1.23
C LYS A 73 31.50 -43.42 -2.11
N GLU A 74 30.74 -44.06 -2.99
CA GLU A 74 29.77 -43.32 -3.82
C GLU A 74 28.52 -42.90 -3.05
N ASN A 75 28.41 -43.29 -1.77
CA ASN A 75 27.18 -43.18 -0.98
C ASN A 75 27.15 -41.95 -0.06
N TRP A 76 28.30 -41.45 0.40
CA TRP A 76 28.32 -40.30 1.31
C TRP A 76 28.55 -39.00 0.55
N VAL A 77 27.54 -38.13 0.57
CA VAL A 77 27.56 -36.84 -0.12
C VAL A 77 27.30 -35.70 0.86
N LEU A 78 28.18 -34.71 0.84
CA LEU A 78 28.02 -33.45 1.55
C LEU A 78 27.75 -32.33 0.57
N GLU A 79 26.67 -31.61 0.77
CA GLU A 79 26.25 -30.50 -0.08
C GLU A 79 26.22 -29.20 0.74
N PRO A 80 27.32 -28.43 0.78
CA PRO A 80 27.27 -27.03 1.21
C PRO A 80 26.42 -26.20 0.25
N SER A 81 25.73 -25.22 0.80
CA SER A 81 24.89 -24.29 0.06
C SER A 81 24.94 -22.87 0.64
N LEU A 82 24.86 -21.90 -0.25
CA LEU A 82 24.73 -20.48 0.03
C LEU A 82 23.48 -19.97 -0.69
N SER A 83 22.55 -19.37 0.05
CA SER A 83 21.37 -18.71 -0.49
C SER A 83 21.43 -17.22 -0.18
N ILE A 84 21.18 -16.38 -1.18
CA ILE A 84 21.08 -14.93 -1.07
C ILE A 84 19.68 -14.55 -1.53
N PHE A 85 18.87 -14.09 -0.60
CA PHE A 85 17.53 -13.58 -0.87
C PHE A 85 17.60 -12.08 -1.12
N ASN A 86 16.89 -11.59 -2.12
CA ASN A 86 16.89 -10.19 -2.55
C ASN A 86 18.32 -9.69 -2.87
N VAL A 87 18.93 -10.31 -3.90
CA VAL A 87 20.28 -10.01 -4.39
C VAL A 87 20.47 -8.51 -4.68
N PHE A 88 19.45 -7.80 -5.12
CA PHE A 88 19.54 -6.35 -5.40
C PHE A 88 19.21 -5.45 -4.20
N ASN A 89 18.85 -6.03 -3.04
CA ASN A 89 18.42 -5.30 -1.84
C ASN A 89 17.29 -4.29 -2.14
N ASN A 90 16.38 -4.65 -3.04
CA ASN A 90 15.20 -3.85 -3.35
C ASN A 90 14.23 -3.93 -2.18
N ALA A 91 13.96 -2.79 -1.54
CA ALA A 91 13.02 -2.69 -0.44
C ALA A 91 12.18 -1.42 -0.68
N PRO A 92 11.07 -1.53 -1.41
CA PRO A 92 10.30 -0.38 -1.79
C PRO A 92 9.34 -0.02 -0.62
N LYS A 93 8.90 1.26 -0.53
CA LYS A 93 8.10 1.78 0.60
C LYS A 93 6.67 1.21 0.69
N GLY A 94 5.94 1.45 1.77
CA GLY A 94 4.51 1.14 1.86
C GLY A 94 3.63 1.76 0.77
N VAL A 95 2.34 1.42 0.77
CA VAL A 95 1.31 2.22 0.08
C VAL A 95 0.87 3.38 0.98
N TYR A 96 0.11 4.31 0.42
CA TYR A 96 -0.58 5.34 1.20
C TYR A 96 -1.69 4.72 2.07
N ALA A 97 -2.13 5.47 3.08
CA ALA A 97 -3.39 5.22 3.78
C ALA A 97 -4.60 5.56 2.88
N GLY A 98 -5.78 5.68 3.47
CA GLY A 98 -7.05 5.91 2.77
C GLY A 98 -7.20 7.30 2.14
N LEU A 99 -8.44 7.79 2.12
CA LEU A 99 -8.83 9.10 1.55
C LEU A 99 -9.36 10.06 2.63
N ASP A 100 -8.76 10.05 3.81
CA ASP A 100 -9.19 10.86 4.96
C ASP A 100 -8.60 12.28 4.99
N GLY A 101 -7.69 12.61 4.07
CA GLY A 101 -7.06 13.93 3.99
C GLY A 101 -6.02 14.20 5.08
N THR A 102 -5.65 13.20 5.88
CA THR A 102 -4.62 13.31 6.93
C THR A 102 -3.23 12.94 6.40
N PHE A 103 -2.16 13.32 7.12
CA PHE A 103 -0.81 12.96 6.73
C PHE A 103 -0.65 11.44 6.65
N GLY A 104 -0.29 10.95 5.46
CA GLY A 104 -0.17 9.51 5.14
C GLY A 104 -1.22 9.05 4.14
N SER A 105 -2.32 9.80 3.99
CA SER A 105 -3.41 9.52 3.05
C SER A 105 -3.05 9.89 1.61
N LEU A 106 -3.75 9.25 0.66
CA LEU A 106 -3.50 9.49 -0.76
C LEU A 106 -3.92 10.91 -1.19
N ASN A 107 -4.92 11.50 -0.54
CA ASN A 107 -5.44 12.84 -0.84
C ASN A 107 -4.83 13.96 0.03
N PHE A 108 -3.77 13.69 0.78
CA PHE A 108 -2.99 14.74 1.45
C PHE A 108 -2.06 15.48 0.47
N PRO A 109 -1.94 16.80 0.53
CA PRO A 109 -1.06 17.57 -0.35
C PRO A 109 0.39 17.59 0.17
N TYR A 110 1.23 16.71 -0.35
CA TYR A 110 2.67 16.69 -0.06
C TYR A 110 3.42 17.74 -0.88
N THR A 111 3.25 19.01 -0.53
CA THR A 111 3.76 20.14 -1.32
C THR A 111 5.26 20.36 -1.11
N THR A 112 5.78 20.10 0.08
CA THR A 112 7.21 20.33 0.40
C THR A 112 8.07 19.09 0.18
N ALA A 113 9.40 19.27 0.17
CA ALA A 113 10.34 18.16 0.18
C ALA A 113 10.36 17.43 1.53
N SER A 114 10.19 18.17 2.63
CA SER A 114 10.07 17.61 3.99
C SER A 114 8.86 16.70 4.14
N ASP A 115 7.70 17.08 3.57
CA ASP A 115 6.50 16.24 3.63
C ASP A 115 6.71 14.92 2.90
N LYS A 116 7.39 14.95 1.75
CA LYS A 116 7.71 13.74 0.97
C LYS A 116 8.69 12.83 1.72
N ALA A 117 9.70 13.40 2.37
CA ALA A 117 10.64 12.64 3.19
C ALA A 117 9.96 11.99 4.41
N ALA A 118 9.11 12.74 5.12
CA ALA A 118 8.33 12.23 6.24
C ALA A 118 7.31 11.18 5.79
N LEU A 119 6.75 11.32 4.59
CA LEU A 119 5.86 10.31 4.01
C LEU A 119 6.59 8.97 3.78
N ASP A 120 7.81 9.03 3.27
CA ASP A 120 8.63 7.85 3.06
C ASP A 120 9.00 7.14 4.37
N GLU A 121 9.06 7.88 5.47
CA GLU A 121 9.21 7.31 6.82
C GLU A 121 7.93 6.61 7.27
N VAL A 122 6.79 7.30 7.20
CA VAL A 122 5.48 6.77 7.62
C VAL A 122 5.08 5.52 6.83
N ARG A 123 5.36 5.49 5.53
CA ARG A 123 5.05 4.32 4.67
C ARG A 123 5.86 3.09 5.03
N GLY A 124 7.01 3.23 5.72
CA GLY A 124 7.89 2.12 6.05
C GLY A 124 8.36 1.33 4.81
N LEU A 125 9.02 0.19 5.03
CA LEU A 125 9.43 -0.74 3.98
C LEU A 125 8.49 -1.94 3.96
N VAL A 126 8.09 -2.42 2.77
CA VAL A 126 7.15 -3.56 2.65
C VAL A 126 7.87 -4.90 2.63
N PHE A 127 9.18 -4.90 2.39
CA PHE A 127 9.98 -6.12 2.28
C PHE A 127 11.18 -6.10 3.22
N ARG A 128 11.59 -7.31 3.60
CA ARG A 128 12.86 -7.51 4.29
C ARG A 128 14.02 -7.15 3.35
N ARG A 129 15.03 -6.50 3.93
CA ARG A 129 16.30 -6.27 3.26
C ARG A 129 16.99 -7.60 2.94
N ARG A 130 18.01 -7.55 2.09
CA ARG A 130 18.80 -8.73 1.66
C ARG A 130 19.14 -9.64 2.83
N GLN A 131 18.94 -10.95 2.63
CA GLN A 131 19.29 -11.97 3.61
C GLN A 131 20.25 -12.98 3.00
N VAL A 132 21.17 -13.47 3.81
CA VAL A 132 22.15 -14.49 3.42
C VAL A 132 21.99 -15.68 4.34
N GLN A 133 21.89 -16.87 3.77
CA GLN A 133 21.73 -18.12 4.50
C GLN A 133 22.78 -19.13 4.03
N PHE A 134 23.48 -19.72 4.99
CA PHE A 134 24.35 -20.87 4.79
C PHE A 134 23.58 -22.13 5.16
N GLY A 135 23.77 -23.20 4.40
CA GLY A 135 23.14 -24.49 4.67
C GLY A 135 24.08 -25.63 4.33
N ILE A 136 23.96 -26.74 5.05
CA ILE A 136 24.70 -27.97 4.80
C ILE A 136 23.71 -29.14 4.78
N ARG A 137 23.84 -30.00 3.78
CA ARG A 137 23.07 -31.25 3.69
C ARG A 137 24.03 -32.42 3.63
N PHE A 138 23.71 -33.48 4.36
CA PHE A 138 24.45 -34.73 4.37
C PHE A 138 23.52 -35.88 3.97
N THR A 139 23.97 -36.72 3.05
CA THR A 139 23.26 -37.90 2.54
C THR A 139 24.19 -39.11 2.65
N PHE A 140 23.65 -40.26 3.10
CA PHE A 140 24.38 -41.51 3.31
C PHE A 140 23.65 -42.72 2.73
#